data_AF-A0A971W0K2-F1
#
_entry.id   AF-A0A971W0K2-F1
#
_cell.length_a   1.000
_cell.length_b   1.000
_cell.length_c   1.000
_cell.angle_alpha   90.00
_cell.angle_beta   90.00
_cell.angle_gamma   90.00
#
_symmetry.space_group_name_H-M   'P 1'
#
loop_
_entity.id
_entity.type
_entity.pdbx_description
1 polymer ?
#
loop_
_entity_poly.entity_id
_entity_poly.type
_entity_poly.pdbx_seq_one_letter_code
_entity_poly.pdbx_strand_id
1 'polypeptide(L)'
;PMNDDDFNRNRQCLLEILFTRECMDVFLCEIEKKMEEASSKLQYELASVYRDMLGHVKYIGKGRPGGSGYEDRDIFMGERIEDGYKVFYISDSRIVMKKKYKRLTRKSIETFLNTARGLRETREYVADEKRQLDFKMIISAELRDTDNKAVEFIDGSFDTDRFLTSLAMKKPVF
;
A
#
# COMPACT_ATOMS: atom_id res chain seq x y z
N PRO A 1 4.16 36.66 -2.80
CA PRO A 1 3.28 35.77 -1.99
C PRO A 1 2.10 35.32 -2.84
N MET A 2 1.73 34.04 -2.77
CA MET A 2 0.54 33.50 -3.45
C MET A 2 -0.72 34.01 -2.73
N ASN A 3 -1.74 34.47 -3.46
CA ASN A 3 -3.02 34.84 -2.86
C ASN A 3 -3.91 33.59 -2.66
N ASP A 4 -5.01 33.76 -1.93
CA ASP A 4 -5.89 32.64 -1.57
C ASP A 4 -6.55 32.00 -2.79
N ASP A 5 -6.87 32.77 -3.83
CA ASP A 5 -7.49 32.28 -5.06
C ASP A 5 -6.51 31.41 -5.86
N ASP A 6 -5.27 31.86 -6.02
CA ASP A 6 -4.19 31.12 -6.67
C ASP A 6 -3.86 29.85 -5.89
N PHE A 7 -3.85 29.94 -4.55
CA PHE A 7 -3.65 28.76 -3.69
C PHE A 7 -4.75 27.72 -3.89
N ASN A 8 -6.02 28.14 -3.84
CA ASN A 8 -7.16 27.24 -4.00
C ASN A 8 -7.22 26.63 -5.39
N ARG A 9 -6.90 27.41 -6.44
CA ARG A 9 -6.81 26.91 -7.81
C ARG A 9 -5.70 25.88 -7.96
N ASN A 10 -4.51 26.17 -7.43
CA ASN A 10 -3.39 25.22 -7.45
C ASN A 10 -3.72 23.94 -6.69
N ARG A 11 -4.35 24.07 -5.52
CA ARG A 11 -4.82 22.92 -4.73
C ARG A 11 -5.79 22.06 -5.52
N GLN A 12 -6.75 22.67 -6.23
CA GLN A 12 -7.72 21.92 -7.03
C GLN A 12 -7.05 21.18 -8.19
N CYS A 13 -6.14 21.83 -8.90
CA CYS A 13 -5.35 21.18 -9.95
C CYS A 13 -4.51 20.02 -9.41
N LEU A 14 -3.87 20.20 -8.24
CA LEU A 14 -3.11 19.13 -7.60
C LEU A 14 -4.01 17.96 -7.20
N LEU A 15 -5.21 18.21 -6.66
CA LEU A 15 -6.16 17.14 -6.35
C LEU A 15 -6.56 16.38 -7.61
N GLU A 16 -6.88 17.08 -8.70
CA GLU A 16 -7.22 16.44 -9.96
C GLU A 16 -6.05 15.60 -10.50
N ILE A 17 -4.84 16.18 -10.54
CA ILE A 17 -3.63 15.47 -10.97
C ILE A 17 -3.39 14.26 -10.08
N LEU A 18 -3.55 14.36 -8.75
CA LEU A 18 -3.20 13.34 -7.76
C LEU A 18 -4.27 12.26 -7.54
N PHE A 19 -5.52 12.48 -7.92
CA PHE A 19 -6.60 11.50 -7.78
C PHE A 19 -7.13 10.92 -9.10
N THR A 20 -6.77 11.49 -10.25
CA THR A 20 -7.12 10.97 -11.58
C THR A 20 -5.90 10.32 -12.25
N ARG A 21 -6.07 9.10 -12.79
CA ARG A 21 -4.96 8.35 -13.43
C ARG A 21 -4.48 9.05 -14.69
N GLU A 22 -5.41 9.39 -15.56
CA GLU A 22 -5.17 10.02 -16.84
C GLU A 22 -4.47 11.38 -16.64
N CYS A 23 -4.93 12.20 -15.68
CA CYS A 23 -4.32 13.50 -15.40
C CYS A 23 -2.88 13.37 -14.87
N MET A 24 -2.59 12.36 -14.05
CA MET A 24 -1.22 12.08 -13.60
C MET A 24 -0.32 11.63 -14.75
N ASP A 25 -0.80 10.72 -15.59
CA ASP A 25 -0.03 10.21 -16.72
C ASP A 25 0.31 11.36 -17.69
N VAL A 26 -0.65 12.27 -17.95
CA VAL A 26 -0.42 13.51 -18.72
C VAL A 26 0.61 14.40 -18.02
N PHE A 27 0.47 14.64 -16.71
CA PHE A 27 1.39 15.50 -15.97
C PHE A 27 2.83 14.95 -15.96
N LEU A 28 2.99 13.65 -15.79
CA LEU A 28 4.29 12.97 -15.87
C LEU A 28 4.92 13.11 -17.27
N CYS A 29 4.13 12.95 -18.33
CA CYS A 29 4.58 13.18 -19.71
C CYS A 29 5.07 14.62 -19.91
N GLU A 30 4.36 15.62 -19.36
CA GLU A 30 4.77 17.01 -19.50
C GLU A 30 6.07 17.33 -18.74
N ILE A 31 6.29 16.74 -17.56
CA ILE A 31 7.58 16.87 -16.85
C ILE A 31 8.71 16.25 -17.68
N GLU A 32 8.48 15.09 -18.29
CA GLU A 32 9.46 14.40 -19.14
C GLU A 32 9.82 15.22 -20.38
N LYS A 33 8.82 15.78 -21.08
CA LYS A 33 9.07 16.71 -22.20
C LYS A 33 9.90 17.92 -21.77
N LYS A 34 9.60 18.51 -20.61
CA LYS A 34 10.36 19.66 -20.09
C LYS A 34 11.80 19.30 -19.74
N MET A 35 12.03 18.09 -19.24
CA MET A 35 13.37 17.54 -19.04
C MET A 35 14.14 17.42 -20.36
N GLU A 36 13.52 16.84 -21.39
CA GLU A 36 14.10 16.69 -22.73
C GLU A 36 14.41 18.05 -23.38
N GLU A 37 13.48 19.00 -23.30
CA GLU A 37 13.67 20.37 -23.79
C GLU A 37 14.88 21.04 -23.12
N ALA A 38 15.01 20.95 -21.80
CA ALA A 38 16.14 21.51 -21.07
C ALA A 38 17.46 20.85 -21.45
N SER A 39 17.47 19.51 -21.58
CA SER A 39 18.64 18.74 -22.03
C SER A 39 19.09 19.15 -23.44
N SER A 40 18.15 19.30 -24.37
CA SER A 40 18.43 19.73 -25.75
C SER A 40 19.05 21.13 -25.85
N LYS A 41 18.77 21.98 -24.85
CA LYS A 41 19.33 23.34 -24.71
C LYS A 41 20.60 23.39 -23.87
N LEU A 42 21.18 22.24 -23.54
CA LEU A 42 22.37 22.11 -22.66
C LEU A 42 22.15 22.66 -21.24
N GLN A 43 20.89 22.79 -20.80
CA GLN A 43 20.51 23.26 -19.48
C GLN A 43 20.45 22.08 -18.49
N TYR A 44 21.58 21.43 -18.25
CA TYR A 44 21.62 20.15 -17.53
C TYR A 44 21.19 20.24 -16.06
N GLU A 45 21.46 21.36 -15.39
CA GLU A 45 20.97 21.59 -14.02
C GLU A 45 19.44 21.59 -13.97
N LEU A 46 18.80 22.29 -14.92
CA LEU A 46 17.35 22.33 -15.03
C LEU A 46 16.77 20.96 -15.43
N ALA A 47 17.42 20.24 -16.36
CA ALA A 47 17.05 18.88 -16.70
C ALA A 47 17.14 17.95 -15.47
N SER A 48 18.15 18.13 -14.61
CA SER A 48 18.27 17.38 -13.36
C SER A 48 17.10 17.65 -12.41
N VAL A 49 16.66 18.91 -12.27
CA VAL A 49 15.48 19.26 -11.47
C VAL A 49 14.22 18.56 -11.98
N TYR A 50 14.00 18.54 -13.30
CA TYR A 50 12.84 17.83 -13.87
C TYR A 50 12.94 16.31 -13.68
N ARG A 51 14.12 15.71 -13.81
CA ARG A 51 14.34 14.28 -13.54
C ARG A 51 13.97 13.93 -12.09
N ASP A 52 14.42 14.73 -11.13
CA ASP A 52 14.17 14.49 -9.72
C ASP A 52 12.67 14.68 -9.39
N MET A 53 12.04 15.72 -9.95
CA MET A 53 10.60 15.94 -9.87
C MET A 53 9.80 14.76 -10.44
N LEU A 54 10.18 14.26 -11.61
CA LEU A 54 9.56 13.08 -12.24
C LEU A 54 9.64 11.87 -11.30
N GLY A 55 10.79 11.65 -10.67
CA GLY A 55 10.98 10.59 -9.68
C GLY A 55 10.07 10.72 -8.47
N HIS A 56 9.99 11.91 -7.87
CA HIS A 56 9.16 12.17 -6.70
C HIS A 56 7.66 12.06 -7.00
N VAL A 57 7.20 12.61 -8.12
CA VAL A 57 5.78 12.54 -8.52
C VAL A 57 5.38 11.10 -8.87
N LYS A 58 6.23 10.35 -9.58
CA LYS A 58 6.01 8.91 -9.82
C LYS A 58 5.90 8.13 -8.52
N TYR A 59 6.73 8.45 -7.53
CA TYR A 59 6.68 7.80 -6.22
C TYR A 59 5.34 8.07 -5.52
N ILE A 60 4.85 9.33 -5.50
CA ILE A 60 3.54 9.68 -4.94
C ILE A 60 2.42 8.93 -5.68
N GLY A 61 2.47 8.89 -7.02
CA GLY A 61 1.47 8.21 -7.85
C GLY A 61 1.35 6.70 -7.60
N LYS A 62 2.43 6.03 -7.16
CA LYS A 62 2.41 4.59 -6.86
C LYS A 62 1.60 4.21 -5.62
N GLY A 63 1.47 5.10 -4.63
CA GLY A 63 0.74 4.82 -3.40
C GLY A 63 -0.72 5.26 -3.41
N ARG A 64 -1.29 5.50 -4.59
CA ARG A 64 -2.66 5.99 -4.77
C ARG A 64 -3.75 5.05 -4.25
N PRO A 65 -4.81 5.61 -3.64
CA PRO A 65 -6.11 4.96 -3.45
C PRO A 65 -6.57 4.21 -4.71
N GLY A 66 -6.72 2.88 -4.61
CA GLY A 66 -7.35 2.04 -5.65
C GLY A 66 -6.41 1.34 -6.64
N GLY A 67 -5.09 1.49 -6.52
CA GLY A 67 -4.14 0.86 -7.45
C GLY A 67 -3.91 -0.64 -7.21
N SER A 68 -4.20 -1.12 -5.99
CA SER A 68 -3.91 -2.51 -5.58
C SER A 68 -5.13 -3.32 -5.14
N GLY A 69 -6.27 -2.67 -4.88
CA GLY A 69 -7.49 -3.32 -4.36
C GLY A 69 -7.43 -3.71 -2.87
N TYR A 70 -6.28 -3.59 -2.21
CA TYR A 70 -6.05 -3.94 -0.79
C TYR A 70 -6.25 -2.78 0.18
N GLU A 71 -6.55 -1.60 -0.35
CA GLU A 71 -6.52 -0.33 0.37
C GLU A 71 -7.85 -0.13 1.08
N ASP A 72 -7.81 0.43 2.29
CA ASP A 72 -8.96 0.57 3.19
C ASP A 72 -9.67 -0.75 3.55
N ARG A 73 -9.05 -1.91 3.29
CA ARG A 73 -9.60 -3.22 3.62
C ARG A 73 -8.90 -3.85 4.80
N ASP A 74 -9.68 -4.63 5.55
CA ASP A 74 -9.16 -5.56 6.55
C ASP A 74 -8.80 -6.87 5.87
N ILE A 75 -7.58 -7.34 6.10
CA ILE A 75 -6.97 -8.48 5.41
C ILE A 75 -6.40 -9.44 6.45
N PHE A 76 -6.69 -10.72 6.26
CA PHE A 76 -6.06 -11.79 7.00
C PHE A 76 -5.04 -12.49 6.10
N MET A 77 -3.79 -12.52 6.57
CA MET A 77 -2.67 -13.13 5.85
C MET A 77 -2.03 -14.21 6.73
N GLY A 78 -1.66 -15.32 6.13
CA GLY A 78 -0.91 -16.39 6.79
C GLY A 78 0.22 -16.92 5.92
N GLU A 79 1.31 -17.30 6.58
CA GLU A 79 2.44 -18.01 5.98
C GLU A 79 2.75 -19.28 6.79
N ARG A 80 3.13 -20.35 6.09
CA ARG A 80 3.70 -21.55 6.71
C ARG A 80 5.18 -21.29 6.99
N ILE A 81 5.61 -21.67 8.18
CA ILE A 81 7.01 -21.60 8.62
C ILE A 81 7.45 -23.00 9.09
N GLU A 82 8.75 -23.22 9.28
CA GLU A 82 9.27 -24.54 9.70
C GLU A 82 8.54 -25.13 10.93
N ASP A 83 8.35 -24.33 11.98
CA ASP A 83 7.68 -24.74 13.23
C ASP A 83 6.23 -24.21 13.33
N GLY A 84 5.48 -24.28 12.22
CA GLY A 84 4.04 -24.04 12.19
C GLY A 84 3.61 -22.90 11.26
N TYR A 85 2.96 -21.89 11.82
CA TYR A 85 2.26 -20.84 11.08
C TYR A 85 2.53 -19.47 11.67
N LYS A 86 2.56 -18.45 10.81
CA LYS A 86 2.55 -17.06 11.24
C LYS A 86 1.43 -16.33 10.52
N VAL A 87 0.64 -15.59 11.27
CA VAL A 87 -0.54 -14.89 10.75
C VAL A 87 -0.47 -13.41 11.09
N PHE A 88 -1.10 -12.61 10.24
CA PHE A 88 -1.12 -11.16 10.29
C PHE A 88 -2.56 -10.67 10.08
N TYR A 89 -2.92 -9.65 10.85
CA TYR A 89 -4.07 -8.80 10.55
C TYR A 89 -3.53 -7.50 9.98
N ILE A 90 -3.95 -7.17 8.77
CA ILE A 90 -3.56 -5.95 8.07
C ILE A 90 -4.83 -5.11 7.89
N SER A 91 -4.74 -3.83 8.21
CA SER A 91 -5.83 -2.86 8.03
C SER A 91 -5.23 -1.56 7.54
N ASP A 92 -5.84 -0.96 6.52
CA ASP A 92 -5.34 0.25 5.86
C ASP A 92 -3.84 0.15 5.56
N SER A 93 -3.47 -0.93 4.87
CA SER A 93 -2.10 -1.22 4.44
C SER A 93 -1.06 -1.22 5.58
N ARG A 94 -1.47 -1.52 6.82
CA ARG A 94 -0.59 -1.63 7.99
C ARG A 94 -0.87 -2.89 8.78
N ILE A 95 0.19 -3.53 9.26
CA ILE A 95 0.07 -4.66 10.20
C ILE A 95 -0.47 -4.15 11.53
N VAL A 96 -1.69 -4.55 11.90
CA VAL A 96 -2.31 -4.26 13.20
C VAL A 96 -1.79 -5.26 14.24
N MET A 97 -1.75 -6.53 13.87
CA MET A 97 -1.36 -7.61 14.76
C MET A 97 -0.64 -8.70 13.97
N LYS A 98 0.34 -9.34 14.61
CA LYS A 98 1.03 -10.52 14.09
C LYS A 98 1.21 -11.56 15.19
N LYS A 99 1.09 -12.84 14.87
CA LYS A 99 1.30 -13.92 15.85
C LYS A 99 1.77 -15.22 15.19
N LYS A 100 2.58 -15.98 15.91
CA LYS A 100 3.04 -17.33 15.54
C LYS A 100 2.21 -18.39 16.26
N TYR A 101 1.94 -19.50 15.57
CA TYR A 101 1.18 -20.63 16.07
C TYR A 101 1.86 -21.93 15.64
N LYS A 102 2.12 -22.85 16.58
CA LYS A 102 2.56 -24.21 16.23
C LYS A 102 1.49 -24.97 15.45
N ARG A 103 0.23 -24.78 15.83
CA ARG A 103 -0.95 -25.29 15.13
C ARG A 103 -1.98 -24.17 15.01
N LEU A 104 -2.45 -23.93 13.79
CA LEU A 104 -3.49 -22.96 13.51
C LEU A 104 -4.84 -23.67 13.42
N THR A 105 -5.80 -23.26 14.25
CA THR A 105 -7.17 -23.79 14.29
C THR A 105 -8.18 -22.67 14.12
N ARG A 106 -9.42 -23.03 13.74
CA ARG A 106 -10.54 -22.08 13.64
C ARG A 106 -10.69 -21.20 14.88
N LYS A 107 -10.77 -21.80 16.08
CA LYS A 107 -10.85 -21.08 17.36
C LYS A 107 -9.69 -20.10 17.57
N SER A 108 -8.47 -20.49 17.17
CA SER A 108 -7.29 -19.63 17.29
C SER A 108 -7.32 -18.43 16.35
N ILE A 109 -7.88 -18.61 15.13
CA ILE A 109 -8.10 -17.54 14.15
C ILE A 109 -9.18 -16.59 14.66
N GLU A 110 -10.33 -17.10 15.10
CA GLU A 110 -11.42 -16.28 15.64
C GLU A 110 -10.95 -15.41 16.81
N THR A 111 -10.20 -16.00 17.75
CA THR A 111 -9.62 -15.26 18.89
C THR A 111 -8.64 -14.18 18.42
N PHE A 112 -7.79 -14.50 17.44
CA PHE A 112 -6.84 -13.55 16.85
C PHE A 112 -7.57 -12.38 16.17
N LEU A 113 -8.57 -12.66 15.34
CA LEU A 113 -9.33 -11.64 14.61
C LEU A 113 -10.09 -10.71 15.56
N ASN A 114 -10.75 -11.25 16.60
CA ASN A 114 -11.45 -10.44 17.59
C ASN A 114 -10.48 -9.51 18.35
N THR A 115 -9.30 -10.01 18.73
CA THR A 115 -8.27 -9.19 19.38
C THR A 115 -7.76 -8.10 18.44
N ALA A 116 -7.49 -8.43 17.18
CA ALA A 116 -6.97 -7.48 16.20
C ALA A 116 -7.98 -6.36 15.87
N ARG A 117 -9.28 -6.67 15.82
CA ARG A 117 -10.34 -5.66 15.63
C ARG A 117 -10.36 -4.64 16.77
N GLY A 118 -10.27 -5.07 18.02
CA GLY A 118 -10.18 -4.15 19.16
C GLY A 118 -8.92 -3.27 19.13
N LEU A 119 -7.78 -3.81 18.66
CA LEU A 119 -6.54 -3.04 18.50
C LEU A 119 -6.60 -2.04 17.33
N ARG A 120 -7.41 -2.32 16.30
CA ARG A 120 -7.61 -1.40 15.18
C ARG A 120 -8.33 -0.12 15.63
N GLU A 121 -9.35 -0.25 16.47
CA GLU A 121 -10.19 0.88 16.92
C GLU A 121 -9.45 1.86 17.83
N THR A 122 -8.38 1.42 18.48
CA THR A 122 -7.59 2.22 19.43
C THR A 122 -6.40 2.94 18.79
N ARG A 123 -6.29 2.93 17.45
CA ARG A 123 -5.10 3.46 16.76
C ARG A 123 -5.04 4.98 16.71
N GLU A 124 -3.85 5.50 16.99
CA GLU A 124 -3.49 6.89 16.75
C GLU A 124 -3.17 7.18 15.28
N TYR A 125 -3.37 8.44 14.89
CA TYR A 125 -3.01 8.99 13.59
C TYR A 125 -1.48 9.04 13.42
N VAL A 126 -0.97 8.58 12.27
CA VAL A 126 0.48 8.61 11.97
C VAL A 126 0.83 9.93 11.28
N ALA A 127 1.75 10.71 11.84
CA ALA A 127 2.09 12.03 11.29
C ALA A 127 2.99 12.01 10.04
N ASP A 128 3.74 10.93 9.77
CA ASP A 128 4.72 10.86 8.67
C ASP A 128 4.13 10.23 7.40
N GLU A 129 3.59 11.07 6.51
CA GLU A 129 2.95 10.68 5.26
C GLU A 129 3.87 9.86 4.33
N LYS A 130 5.16 10.19 4.27
CA LYS A 130 6.12 9.46 3.43
C LYS A 130 6.26 8.03 3.91
N ARG A 131 6.45 7.85 5.23
CA ARG A 131 6.50 6.51 5.84
C ARG A 131 5.23 5.73 5.58
N GLN A 132 4.06 6.38 5.67
CA GLN A 132 2.79 5.71 5.36
C GLN A 132 2.77 5.19 3.92
N LEU A 133 3.23 6.00 2.97
CA LEU A 133 3.30 5.61 1.56
C LEU A 133 4.29 4.45 1.34
N ASP A 134 5.47 4.52 1.94
CA ASP A 134 6.49 3.45 1.91
C ASP A 134 5.89 2.13 2.43
N PHE A 135 5.23 2.16 3.60
CA PHE A 135 4.56 0.99 4.17
C PHE A 135 3.47 0.43 3.27
N LYS A 136 2.65 1.30 2.68
CA LYS A 136 1.59 0.90 1.77
C LYS A 136 2.13 0.17 0.54
N MET A 137 3.23 0.66 -0.04
CA MET A 137 3.89 0.00 -1.16
C MET A 137 4.46 -1.36 -0.78
N ILE A 138 5.14 -1.46 0.37
CA ILE A 138 5.71 -2.72 0.87
C ILE A 138 4.59 -3.75 1.10
N ILE A 139 3.56 -3.40 1.86
CA ILE A 139 2.44 -4.31 2.16
C ILE A 139 1.73 -4.74 0.88
N SER A 140 1.48 -3.81 -0.05
CA SER A 140 0.87 -4.15 -1.34
C SER A 140 1.71 -5.12 -2.17
N ALA A 141 3.04 -4.99 -2.14
CA ALA A 141 3.94 -5.91 -2.81
C ALA A 141 3.92 -7.29 -2.14
N GLU A 142 3.98 -7.33 -0.81
CA GLU A 142 3.96 -8.57 -0.01
C GLU A 142 2.65 -9.36 -0.16
N LEU A 143 1.52 -8.66 -0.32
CA LEU A 143 0.21 -9.28 -0.52
C LEU A 143 0.00 -9.84 -1.93
N ARG A 144 0.70 -9.29 -2.94
CA ARG A 144 0.67 -9.81 -4.32
C ARG A 144 1.51 -11.07 -4.47
N ASP A 145 2.60 -11.17 -3.71
CA ASP A 145 3.36 -12.41 -3.60
C ASP A 145 2.57 -13.45 -2.80
N THR A 146 1.90 -14.36 -3.50
CA THR A 146 1.05 -15.38 -2.89
C THR A 146 1.64 -16.78 -2.94
N ASP A 147 2.90 -16.94 -3.36
CA ASP A 147 3.50 -18.26 -3.57
C ASP A 147 3.54 -19.08 -2.27
N ASN A 148 3.90 -18.42 -1.17
CA ASN A 148 4.01 -19.04 0.16
C ASN A 148 2.99 -18.49 1.18
N LYS A 149 2.07 -17.64 0.72
CA LYS A 149 1.13 -16.91 1.58
C LYS A 149 -0.32 -17.20 1.19
N ALA A 150 -1.18 -17.37 2.18
CA ALA A 150 -2.63 -17.32 2.01
C ALA A 150 -3.10 -15.92 2.41
N VAL A 151 -3.90 -15.28 1.55
CA VAL A 151 -4.42 -13.93 1.76
C VAL A 151 -5.92 -13.97 1.51
N GLU A 152 -6.71 -13.51 2.48
CA GLU A 152 -8.17 -13.40 2.38
C GLU A 152 -8.63 -12.05 2.93
N PHE A 153 -9.66 -11.49 2.30
CA PHE A 153 -10.30 -10.27 2.79
C PHE A 153 -11.25 -10.60 3.95
N ILE A 154 -11.21 -9.78 5.00
CA ILE A 154 -12.07 -9.93 6.17
C ILE A 154 -13.34 -9.12 5.92
N ASP A 155 -14.16 -9.60 5.01
CA ASP A 155 -15.50 -9.06 4.74
C ASP A 155 -16.58 -10.12 5.06
N GLY A 156 -17.82 -9.87 4.65
CA GLY A 156 -18.94 -10.79 4.89
C GLY A 156 -18.78 -12.19 4.25
N SER A 157 -17.76 -12.39 3.41
CA SER A 157 -17.47 -13.66 2.73
C SER A 157 -16.30 -14.45 3.33
N PHE A 158 -15.68 -13.97 4.41
CA PHE A 158 -14.51 -14.63 5.01
C PHE A 158 -14.85 -16.04 5.53
N ASP A 159 -14.25 -17.05 4.89
CA ASP A 159 -14.36 -18.46 5.26
C ASP A 159 -13.04 -18.97 5.87
N THR A 160 -13.10 -19.30 7.15
CA THR A 160 -11.94 -19.79 7.91
C THR A 160 -11.43 -21.15 7.44
N ASP A 161 -12.32 -22.05 7.02
CA ASP A 161 -11.91 -23.40 6.60
C ASP A 161 -11.27 -23.36 5.21
N ARG A 162 -11.81 -22.52 4.32
CA ARG A 162 -11.20 -22.23 3.02
C ARG A 162 -9.80 -21.64 3.19
N PHE A 163 -9.64 -20.65 4.08
CA PHE A 163 -8.33 -20.05 4.38
C PHE A 163 -7.33 -21.10 4.88
N LEU A 164 -7.72 -21.91 5.87
CA LEU A 164 -6.86 -22.96 6.43
C LEU A 164 -6.42 -23.97 5.38
N THR A 165 -7.34 -24.37 4.49
CA THR A 165 -7.07 -25.29 3.38
C THR A 165 -6.07 -24.68 2.40
N SER A 166 -6.28 -23.41 2.00
CA SER A 166 -5.36 -22.67 1.13
C SER A 166 -3.97 -22.55 1.75
N LEU A 167 -3.88 -22.22 3.04
CA LEU A 167 -2.61 -22.08 3.76
C LEU A 167 -1.86 -23.41 3.87
N ALA A 168 -2.56 -24.52 4.09
CA ALA A 168 -1.96 -25.85 4.17
C ALA A 168 -1.27 -26.27 2.86
N MET A 169 -1.74 -25.77 1.72
CA MET A 169 -1.15 -26.05 0.40
C MET A 169 0.11 -25.23 0.10
N LYS A 170 0.41 -24.18 0.88
CA LYS A 170 1.59 -23.32 0.66
C LYS A 170 2.88 -24.03 1.08
N LYS A 171 3.99 -23.69 0.44
CA LYS A 171 5.31 -24.18 0.88
C LYS A 171 5.74 -23.45 2.15
N PRO A 172 6.41 -24.13 3.10
CA PRO A 172 6.96 -23.46 4.26
C PRO A 172 8.10 -22.52 3.84
N VAL A 173 8.15 -21.36 4.47
CA VAL A 173 9.26 -20.41 4.37
C VAL A 173 10.24 -20.67 5.51
N PHE A 174 11.52 -20.66 5.19
CA PHE A 174 12.65 -20.85 6.11
C PHE A 174 12.89 -19.58 6.95
#